data_AF-A0A7K4Q9Q2-F1
#
_entry.id   AF-A0A7K4Q9Q2-F1
#
_cell.length_a   1.000
_cell.length_b   1.000
_cell.length_c   1.000
_cell.angle_alpha   90.00
_cell.angle_beta   90.00
_cell.angle_gamma   90.00
#
_symmetry.space_group_name_H-M   'P 1'
#
loop_
_entity.id
_entity.type
_entity.pdbx_description
1 polymer ?
#
loop_
_entity_poly.entity_id
_entity_poly.type
_entity_poly.pdbx_seq_one_letter_code
_entity_poly.pdbx_strand_id
1 'polypeptide(L)'
;QLILFGLSNQLVVAFKEDNTVAFKHLFLKGYEDGADDTAAIYTRGDLLEQLAFVLQQYLAVPNETLGRYAYGDTGGGPGGGPGLRLCQRFFRRGDIDPENDTFDIDPSV
;
A
#
# COMPACT_ATOMS: atom_id res chain seq x y z
N GLN A 1 -19.47 33.42 -5.76
CA GLN A 1 -18.86 32.75 -4.60
C GLN A 1 -18.57 31.26 -4.84
N LEU A 2 -19.40 30.53 -5.61
CA LEU A 2 -19.19 29.11 -5.93
C LEU A 2 -17.93 28.81 -6.78
N ILE A 3 -17.57 29.70 -7.73
CA ILE A 3 -16.44 29.47 -8.65
C ILE A 3 -15.09 29.44 -7.91
N LEU A 4 -14.81 30.38 -7.01
CA LEU A 4 -13.57 30.37 -6.22
C LEU A 4 -13.48 29.13 -5.31
N PHE A 5 -14.59 28.73 -4.71
CA PHE A 5 -14.66 27.51 -3.89
C PHE A 5 -14.41 26.26 -4.75
N GLY A 6 -15.01 26.20 -5.94
CA GLY A 6 -14.81 25.13 -6.90
C GLY A 6 -13.35 24.99 -7.34
N LEU A 7 -12.68 26.11 -7.66
CA LEU A 7 -11.26 26.13 -8.03
C LEU A 7 -10.36 25.60 -6.90
N SER A 8 -10.63 26.03 -5.67
CA SER A 8 -9.90 25.56 -4.49
C SER A 8 -10.05 24.05 -4.29
N ASN A 9 -11.28 23.54 -4.36
CA ASN A 9 -11.53 22.12 -4.18
C ASN A 9 -10.95 21.29 -5.33
N GLN A 10 -11.04 21.77 -6.56
CA GLN A 10 -10.46 21.10 -7.72
C GLN A 10 -8.94 20.96 -7.58
N LEU A 11 -8.25 21.99 -7.04
CA LEU A 11 -6.82 21.91 -6.80
C LEU A 11 -6.45 20.88 -5.74
N VAL A 12 -7.24 20.77 -4.66
CA VAL A 12 -7.05 19.73 -3.63
C VAL A 12 -7.28 18.34 -4.19
N VAL A 13 -8.32 18.16 -5.02
CA VAL A 13 -8.61 16.89 -5.68
C VAL A 13 -7.48 16.51 -6.64
N ALA A 14 -7.06 17.42 -7.52
CA ALA A 14 -5.96 17.18 -8.44
C ALA A 14 -4.67 16.83 -7.70
N PHE A 15 -4.31 17.59 -6.65
CA PHE A 15 -3.15 17.27 -5.82
C PHE A 15 -3.23 15.86 -5.22
N LYS A 16 -4.40 15.46 -4.72
CA LYS A 16 -4.61 14.12 -4.17
C LYS A 16 -4.48 13.05 -5.25
N GLU A 17 -5.10 13.24 -6.40
CA GLU A 17 -5.09 12.28 -7.52
C GLU A 17 -3.68 12.10 -8.08
N ASP A 18 -2.99 13.20 -8.36
CA ASP A 18 -1.61 13.19 -8.89
C ASP A 18 -0.65 12.47 -7.92
N ASN A 19 -0.74 12.77 -6.62
CA ASN A 19 0.09 12.08 -5.63
C ASN A 19 -0.29 10.59 -5.47
N THR A 20 -1.57 10.25 -5.62
CA THR A 20 -2.01 8.85 -5.58
C THR A 20 -1.42 8.06 -6.76
N VAL A 21 -1.44 8.62 -7.95
CA VAL A 21 -0.82 8.02 -9.15
C VAL A 21 0.70 7.90 -8.96
N ALA A 22 1.36 8.95 -8.48
CA ALA A 22 2.80 8.90 -8.19
C ALA A 22 3.15 7.79 -7.19
N PHE A 23 2.37 7.59 -6.13
CA PHE A 23 2.61 6.51 -5.17
C PHE A 23 2.40 5.11 -5.74
N LYS A 24 1.46 4.93 -6.69
CA LYS A 24 1.33 3.64 -7.39
C LYS A 24 2.61 3.32 -8.17
N HIS A 25 3.12 4.28 -8.95
CA HIS A 25 4.38 4.12 -9.69
C HIS A 25 5.60 3.93 -8.78
N LEU A 26 5.61 4.55 -7.60
CA LEU A 26 6.72 4.41 -6.64
C LEU A 26 6.72 3.07 -5.91
N PHE A 27 5.56 2.57 -5.49
CA PHE A 27 5.50 1.41 -4.57
C PHE A 27 5.03 0.12 -5.23
N LEU A 28 4.33 0.16 -6.36
CA LEU A 28 3.88 -1.04 -7.06
C LEU A 28 4.86 -1.38 -8.18
N LYS A 29 5.64 -2.45 -7.97
CA LYS A 29 6.63 -2.93 -8.96
C LYS A 29 5.93 -3.26 -10.28
N GLY A 30 6.32 -2.58 -11.36
CA GLY A 30 5.78 -2.81 -12.71
C GLY A 30 4.36 -2.31 -12.94
N TYR A 31 3.88 -1.34 -12.15
CA TYR A 31 2.59 -0.71 -12.39
C TYR A 31 2.55 0.07 -13.72
N GLU A 32 1.42 -0.04 -14.41
CA GLU A 32 1.10 0.70 -15.62
C GLU A 32 -0.24 1.44 -15.45
N ASP A 33 -0.36 2.62 -16.04
CA ASP A 33 -1.58 3.42 -15.93
C ASP A 33 -2.78 2.67 -16.51
N GLY A 34 -3.87 2.59 -15.73
CA GLY A 34 -5.08 1.87 -16.11
C GLY A 34 -5.12 0.40 -15.69
N ALA A 35 -4.07 -0.12 -15.06
CA ALA A 35 -4.03 -1.49 -14.52
C ALA A 35 -4.67 -1.64 -13.12
N ASP A 36 -5.37 -0.63 -12.62
CA ASP A 36 -5.85 -0.57 -11.23
C ASP A 36 -6.68 -1.79 -10.80
N ASP A 37 -7.55 -2.27 -11.70
CA ASP A 37 -8.47 -3.37 -11.42
C ASP A 37 -7.93 -4.74 -11.85
N THR A 38 -6.80 -4.77 -12.57
CA THR A 38 -6.26 -5.99 -13.21
C THR A 38 -4.89 -6.40 -12.68
N ALA A 39 -4.20 -5.50 -11.97
CA ALA A 39 -2.91 -5.77 -11.37
C ALA A 39 -3.04 -6.82 -10.25
N ALA A 40 -2.49 -8.01 -10.47
CA ALA A 40 -2.48 -9.10 -9.52
C ALA A 40 -1.16 -9.87 -9.57
N ILE A 41 -0.81 -10.48 -8.44
CA ILE A 41 0.39 -11.29 -8.27
C ILE A 41 -0.05 -12.76 -8.21
N TYR A 42 0.55 -13.61 -9.04
CA TYR A 42 0.12 -15.01 -9.19
C TYR A 42 1.09 -16.02 -8.58
N THR A 43 2.28 -15.59 -8.13
CA THR A 43 3.27 -16.49 -7.53
C THR A 43 3.74 -15.98 -6.18
N ARG A 44 4.17 -16.92 -5.32
CA ARG A 44 4.77 -16.59 -4.02
C ARG A 44 6.09 -15.84 -4.18
N GLY A 45 6.87 -16.17 -5.21
CA GLY A 45 8.14 -15.49 -5.51
C GLY A 45 7.92 -14.01 -5.79
N ASP A 46 7.01 -13.73 -6.74
CA ASP A 46 6.67 -12.35 -7.12
C ASP A 46 6.10 -11.55 -5.94
N LEU A 47 5.32 -12.19 -5.06
CA LEU A 47 4.80 -11.55 -3.85
C LEU A 47 5.93 -11.10 -2.91
N LEU A 48 6.91 -11.97 -2.67
CA LEU A 48 8.06 -11.65 -1.81
C LEU A 48 8.93 -10.57 -2.45
N GLU A 49 9.14 -10.61 -3.77
CA GLU A 49 9.85 -9.56 -4.50
C GLU A 49 9.15 -8.21 -4.42
N GLN A 50 7.82 -8.19 -4.56
CA GLN A 50 7.06 -6.95 -4.48
C GLN A 50 7.06 -6.38 -3.06
N LEU A 51 6.99 -7.22 -2.02
CA LEU A 51 7.15 -6.77 -0.63
C LEU A 51 8.54 -6.17 -0.39
N ALA A 52 9.61 -6.81 -0.88
CA ALA A 52 10.96 -6.29 -0.77
C ALA A 52 11.12 -4.95 -1.51
N PHE A 53 10.53 -4.84 -2.71
CA PHE A 53 10.52 -3.61 -3.50
C PHE A 53 9.84 -2.46 -2.75
N VAL A 54 8.64 -2.68 -2.19
CA VAL A 54 7.92 -1.66 -1.40
C VAL A 54 8.77 -1.15 -0.24
N LEU A 55 9.44 -2.06 0.49
CA LEU A 55 10.28 -1.68 1.63
C LEU A 55 11.49 -0.86 1.20
N GLN A 56 12.17 -1.26 0.12
CA GLN A 56 13.30 -0.52 -0.43
C GLN A 56 12.88 0.88 -0.89
N GLN A 57 11.78 0.96 -1.64
CA GLN A 57 11.24 2.23 -2.11
C GLN A 57 10.83 3.13 -0.96
N TYR A 58 10.15 2.59 0.06
CA TYR A 58 9.78 3.36 1.24
C TYR A 58 10.99 4.02 1.90
N LEU A 59 12.10 3.28 2.08
CA LEU A 59 13.34 3.81 2.65
C LEU A 59 14.05 4.82 1.74
N ALA A 60 13.87 4.71 0.42
CA ALA A 60 14.47 5.59 -0.57
C ALA A 60 13.69 6.91 -0.79
N VAL A 61 12.42 6.99 -0.34
CA VAL A 61 11.52 8.14 -0.58
C VAL A 61 12.20 9.51 -0.42
N PRO A 62 12.91 9.82 0.69
CA PRO A 62 13.44 11.16 0.91
C PRO A 62 14.52 11.58 -0.11
N ASN A 63 15.14 10.61 -0.79
CA ASN A 63 16.29 10.83 -1.66
C ASN A 63 15.96 10.65 -3.15
N GLU A 64 15.01 9.78 -3.49
CA GLU A 64 14.78 9.37 -4.88
C GLU A 64 13.49 9.96 -5.50
N THR A 65 12.57 10.48 -4.70
CA THR A 65 11.30 11.01 -5.24
C THR A 65 11.43 12.45 -5.73
N LEU A 66 10.71 12.77 -6.81
CA LEU A 66 10.58 14.15 -7.30
C LEU A 66 9.76 15.04 -6.34
N GLY A 67 8.80 14.44 -5.63
CA GLY A 67 8.01 15.10 -4.60
C GLY A 67 8.78 15.22 -3.28
N ARG A 68 8.39 16.17 -2.44
CA ARG A 68 8.94 16.31 -1.08
C ARG A 68 8.01 15.62 -0.09
N TYR A 69 8.33 14.39 0.26
CA TYR A 69 7.59 13.61 1.25
C TYR A 69 8.39 13.48 2.54
N ALA A 70 7.70 13.59 3.67
CA ALA A 70 8.26 13.35 5.00
C ALA A 70 7.46 12.25 5.68
N TYR A 71 8.14 11.41 6.48
CA TYR A 71 7.45 10.42 7.29
C TYR A 71 6.69 11.12 8.42
N GLY A 72 5.43 10.70 8.64
CA GLY A 72 4.60 11.25 9.70
C GLY A 72 5.14 10.89 11.08
N ASP A 73 5.02 11.83 12.02
CA ASP A 73 5.38 11.58 13.41
C ASP A 73 4.44 10.51 13.99
N THR A 74 5.01 9.47 14.56
CA THR A 74 4.26 8.31 15.04
C THR A 74 3.60 8.66 16.38
N GLY A 75 2.43 9.29 16.31
CA GLY A 75 1.66 9.78 17.46
C GLY A 75 1.25 8.68 18.44
N GLY A 76 2.16 8.29 19.33
CA GLY A 76 1.90 7.26 20.32
C GLY A 76 2.92 7.25 21.46
N GLY A 77 2.89 8.27 22.32
CA GLY A 77 3.59 8.26 23.62
C GLY A 77 5.13 8.23 23.56
N PRO A 78 5.81 8.19 24.73
CA PRO A 78 7.26 8.23 24.80
C PRO A 78 7.84 6.91 24.29
N GLY A 79 8.22 6.89 23.00
CA GLY A 79 8.77 5.73 22.30
C GLY A 79 8.14 5.50 20.93
N GLY A 80 8.23 6.51 20.05
CA GLY A 80 7.56 6.56 18.74
C GLY A 80 7.46 5.23 18.00
N GLY A 81 6.25 4.92 17.53
CA GLY A 81 5.96 3.71 16.78
C GLY A 81 6.70 3.64 15.42
N PRO A 82 6.60 2.52 14.71
CA PRO A 82 7.26 2.36 13.41
C PRO A 82 6.59 3.23 12.33
N GLY A 83 7.38 3.95 11.53
CA GLY A 83 6.89 4.80 10.43
C GLY A 83 6.21 4.04 9.28
N LEU A 84 6.45 2.73 9.18
CA LEU A 84 5.77 1.80 8.27
C LEU A 84 5.36 0.55 9.04
N ARG A 85 4.12 0.08 8.82
CA ARG A 85 3.60 -1.15 9.42
C ARG A 85 3.18 -2.12 8.32
N LEU A 86 3.85 -3.25 8.24
CA LEU A 86 3.42 -4.38 7.42
C LEU A 86 2.57 -5.33 8.27
N CYS A 87 1.31 -5.50 7.90
CA CYS A 87 0.38 -6.35 8.63
C CYS A 87 0.06 -7.60 7.81
N GLN A 88 0.23 -8.78 8.40
CA GLN A 88 -0.30 -10.02 7.86
C GLN A 88 -1.63 -10.33 8.54
N ARG A 89 -2.67 -10.64 7.76
CA ARG A 89 -3.95 -11.12 8.25
C ARG A 89 -4.16 -12.52 7.72
N PHE A 90 -4.43 -13.46 8.61
CA PHE A 90 -4.65 -14.87 8.30
C PHE A 90 -5.71 -15.42 9.24
N PHE A 91 -6.41 -16.49 8.83
CA PHE A 91 -7.38 -17.16 9.69
C PHE A 91 -6.69 -17.69 10.94
N ARG A 92 -7.32 -17.49 12.11
CA ARG A 92 -6.80 -17.95 13.40
C ARG A 92 -6.50 -19.45 13.39
N ARG A 93 -7.34 -20.21 12.69
CA ARG A 93 -7.08 -21.61 12.34
C ARG A 93 -7.51 -21.81 10.89
N GLY A 94 -6.65 -22.44 10.09
CA GLY A 94 -6.95 -22.80 8.72
C GLY A 94 -6.16 -24.04 8.37
N ASP A 95 -6.73 -25.19 8.66
CA ASP A 95 -6.24 -26.49 8.19
C ASP A 95 -7.04 -26.85 6.95
N ILE A 96 -6.37 -27.00 5.81
CA ILE A 96 -7.01 -27.27 4.52
C ILE A 96 -6.20 -28.39 3.87
N ASP A 97 -6.81 -29.57 3.81
CA ASP A 97 -6.23 -30.75 3.18
C ASP A 97 -7.10 -31.14 1.98
N PRO A 98 -6.74 -30.70 0.76
CA PRO A 98 -7.48 -31.03 -0.45
C PRO A 98 -7.30 -32.49 -0.89
N GLU A 99 -6.29 -33.23 -0.40
CA GLU A 99 -6.12 -34.64 -0.78
C GLU A 99 -7.15 -35.53 -0.08
N ASN A 100 -7.56 -35.14 1.12
CA ASN A 100 -8.55 -35.85 1.94
C ASN A 100 -9.94 -35.19 1.95
N ASP A 101 -10.17 -34.14 1.14
CA ASP A 101 -11.41 -33.36 1.09
C ASP A 101 -11.84 -32.76 2.46
N THR A 102 -10.88 -32.42 3.32
CA THR A 102 -11.16 -31.92 4.69
C THR A 102 -10.63 -30.51 4.93
N PHE A 103 -11.37 -29.73 5.73
CA PHE A 103 -10.90 -28.44 6.24
C PHE A 103 -11.43 -28.16 7.66
N ASP A 104 -10.63 -27.49 8.48
CA ASP A 104 -11.03 -26.87 9.75
C ASP A 104 -10.60 -25.40 9.75
N ILE A 105 -11.59 -24.49 9.72
CA ILE A 105 -11.36 -23.05 9.60
C ILE A 105 -12.05 -22.33 10.76
N ASP A 106 -11.26 -21.59 11.54
CA ASP A 106 -11.73 -20.53 12.42
C ASP A 106 -11.54 -19.19 11.69
N PRO A 107 -12.63 -18.55 11.24
CA PRO A 107 -12.57 -17.35 10.41
C PRO A 107 -12.17 -16.09 11.18
N SER A 108 -11.93 -16.17 12.49
CA SER A 108 -11.41 -15.03 13.25
C SER A 108 -10.02 -14.60 12.76
N VAL A 109 -9.76 -13.29 12.82
CA VAL A 109 -8.55 -12.61 12.31
C VAL A 109 -7.93 -11.78 13.42
#